data_AF-A0A0R1MH03-F1
#
_entry.id   AF-A0A0R1MH03-F1
#
_cell.length_a   1.000
_cell.length_b   1.000
_cell.length_c   1.000
_cell.angle_alpha   90.00
_cell.angle_beta   90.00
_cell.angle_gamma   90.00
#
_symmetry.space_group_name_H-M   'P 1'
#
loop_
_entity.id
_entity.type
_entity.pdbx_description
1 polymer ?
#
loop_
_entity_poly.entity_id
_entity_poly.type
_entity_poly.pdbx_seq_one_letter_code
_entity_poly.pdbx_strand_id
1 'polypeptide(L)' 'MYELEKLLPQNFMRVSKSTIINLDAVYTLTRSLTGNLIAFHESYKQVYVSRRYVKDTKRRLESREE' A
#
# COMPACT_ATOMS: atom_id res chain seq x y z
N MET A 1 14.42 -4.09 8.44
CA MET A 1 13.08 -3.89 7.82
C MET A 1 12.20 -5.14 7.86
N TYR A 2 12.76 -6.35 7.80
CA TYR A 2 11.99 -7.60 7.93
C TYR A 2 11.39 -7.83 9.33
N GLU A 3 12.09 -7.45 10.40
CA GLU A 3 11.56 -7.61 11.77
C GLU A 3 10.46 -6.60 12.10
N LEU A 4 10.53 -5.37 11.56
CA LEU A 4 9.54 -4.32 11.84
C LEU A 4 8.14 -4.69 11.33
N GLU A 5 8.07 -5.39 10.20
CA GLU A 5 6.81 -5.81 9.59
C GLU A 5 6.03 -6.79 10.49
N LYS A 6 6.73 -7.56 11.33
CA LYS A 6 6.11 -8.50 12.28
C LYS A 6 5.53 -7.81 13.53
N LEU A 7 5.99 -6.60 13.83
CA LEU A 7 5.59 -5.82 15.00
C LEU A 7 4.44 -4.84 14.68
N LEU A 8 4.20 -4.58 13.40
CA LEU A 8 3.17 -3.64 12.99
C LEU A 8 1.79 -4.32 13.00
N PRO A 9 0.73 -3.56 13.33
CA PRO A 9 -0.62 -4.09 13.28
C PRO A 9 -1.01 -4.48 11.86
N GLN A 10 -2.06 -5.31 11.73
CA GLN A 10 -2.47 -5.87 10.44
C GLN A 10 -2.84 -4.81 9.41
N ASN A 11 -3.21 -3.58 9.80
CA ASN A 11 -3.48 -2.50 8.85
C ASN A 11 -2.23 -1.96 8.15
N PHE A 12 -1.01 -2.37 8.54
CA PHE A 12 0.20 -2.02 7.81
C PHE A 12 0.59 -3.10 6.80
N MET A 13 1.08 -2.67 5.64
CA MET A 13 1.50 -3.57 4.57
C MET A 13 2.69 -3.04 3.80
N ARG A 14 3.62 -3.93 3.46
CA ARG A 14 4.72 -3.62 2.54
C ARG A 14 4.23 -3.55 1.10
N VAL A 15 4.58 -2.46 0.43
CA VAL A 15 4.25 -2.18 -0.98
C VAL A 15 5.49 -2.07 -1.88
N SER A 16 6.69 -2.05 -1.29
CA SER A 16 7.98 -2.07 -1.99
C SER A 16 9.06 -2.70 -1.11
N LYS A 17 10.26 -2.96 -1.64
CA LYS A 17 11.40 -3.45 -0.82
C LYS A 17 11.70 -2.53 0.36
N SER A 18 11.45 -1.23 0.23
CA SER A 18 11.79 -0.19 1.22
C SER A 18 10.57 0.58 1.75
N THR A 19 9.34 0.13 1.53
CA THR A 19 8.15 0.91 1.90
C THR A 19 7.06 0.04 2.51
N ILE A 20 6.62 0.44 3.70
CA ILE A 20 5.44 -0.07 4.41
C ILE A 20 4.47 1.10 4.55
N ILE A 21 3.18 0.87 4.34
CA ILE A 21 2.12 1.89 4.41
C ILE A 21 1.04 1.46 5.40
N ASN A 22 0.28 2.43 5.91
CA ASN A 22 -0.99 2.18 6.59
C ASN A 22 -2.11 2.08 5.53
N LEU A 23 -2.76 0.92 5.45
CA LEU A 23 -3.86 0.64 4.54
C LEU A 23 -5.12 1.45 4.87
N ASP A 24 -5.34 1.81 6.14
CA ASP A 24 -6.51 2.62 6.55
C ASP A 24 -6.40 4.06 6.03
N ALA A 25 -5.19 4.52 5.74
CA ALA A 25 -4.94 5.86 5.23
C ALA A 25 -5.01 5.91 3.69
N VAL A 26 -5.14 4.77 3.01
CA VAL A 26 -5.17 4.72 1.54
C VAL A 26 -6.47 5.30 1.02
N TYR A 27 -6.37 6.31 0.17
CA TYR A 27 -7.52 6.91 -0.50
C TYR A 27 -7.82 6.24 -1.84
N THR A 28 -6.78 5.99 -2.65
CA THR A 28 -6.95 5.33 -3.94
C THR A 28 -5.69 4.61 -4.37
N LEU A 29 -5.87 3.54 -5.14
CA LEU A 29 -4.82 2.83 -5.87
C LEU A 29 -5.08 2.96 -7.37
N THR A 30 -4.37 3.87 -8.03
CA THR A 30 -4.54 4.15 -9.46
C THR A 30 -3.46 3.48 -10.31
N ARG A 31 -3.85 2.86 -11.44
CA ARG A 31 -2.89 2.39 -12.45
C ARG A 31 -2.49 3.56 -13.35
N SER A 32 -1.21 3.86 -13.42
CA SER A 32 -0.60 4.90 -14.25
C SER A 32 0.36 4.31 -15.27
N LEU A 33 0.87 5.14 -16.18
CA LEU A 33 1.92 4.77 -17.16
C LEU A 33 3.19 4.24 -16.49
N THR A 34 3.54 4.77 -15.32
CA THR A 34 4.79 4.46 -14.59
C THR A 34 4.63 3.36 -13.54
N GLY A 35 3.41 2.87 -13.30
CA GLY A 35 3.15 1.82 -12.31
C GLY A 35 1.83 2.00 -11.58
N ASN A 36 1.69 1.37 -10.41
CA ASN A 36 0.52 1.53 -9.56
C ASN A 36 0.84 2.52 -8.45
N LEU A 37 0.03 3.57 -8.31
CA LEU A 37 0.26 4.70 -7.43
C LEU A 37 -0.79 4.71 -6.33
N ILE A 38 -0.34 4.82 -5.08
CA ILE A 38 -1.18 5.00 -3.90
C ILE A 38 -1.18 6.48 -3.53
N ALA A 39 -2.37 7.02 -3.31
CA ALA A 39 -2.57 8.30 -2.64
C ALA A 39 -3.23 8.07 -1.28
N PHE A 40 -3.04 9.00 -0.36
CA PHE A 40 -3.53 8.89 1.01
C PHE A 40 -4.56 9.97 1.33
N HIS A 41 -5.49 9.66 2.24
CA HIS A 41 -6.44 10.63 2.75
C HIS A 41 -5.71 11.81 3.40
N GLU A 42 -6.19 13.02 3.16
CA GLU A 42 -5.70 14.27 3.78
C GLU A 42 -4.17 14.48 3.63
N SER A 43 -3.58 13.92 2.57
CA SER A 43 -2.14 14.01 2.35
C SER A 43 -1.79 14.12 0.86
N TYR A 44 -0.81 14.96 0.56
CA TYR A 44 -0.17 15.06 -0.75
C TYR A 44 0.88 13.97 -0.99
N LYS A 45 1.14 13.10 0.00
CA LYS A 45 2.09 11.99 -0.15
C LYS A 45 1.55 10.98 -1.16
N GLN A 46 2.45 10.45 -1.97
CA GLN A 46 2.15 9.40 -2.93
C GLN A 46 3.27 8.36 -2.95
N VAL A 47 2.90 7.09 -3.16
CA VAL A 47 3.85 5.97 -3.15
C VAL A 47 3.55 5.03 -4.30
N TYR A 48 4.58 4.67 -5.07
CA TYR A 48 4.48 3.61 -6.06
C TYR A 48 4.57 2.23 -5.42
N VAL A 49 3.69 1.33 -5.86
CA VAL A 49 3.71 -0.08 -5.50
C VAL A 49 4.61 -0.84 -6.47
N SER A 50 5.60 -1.56 -5.93
CA SER A 50 6.47 -2.42 -6.73
C SER A 50 5.69 -3.60 -7.30
N ARG A 51 6.05 -4.03 -8.52
CA ARG A 51 5.37 -5.10 -9.29
C ARG A 51 5.03 -6.35 -8.46
N ARG A 52 5.96 -6.79 -7.61
CA ARG A 52 5.79 -7.97 -6.74
C ARG A 52 4.63 -7.84 -5.74
N TYR A 53 4.30 -6.63 -5.30
CA TYR A 53 3.35 -6.38 -4.21
C TYR A 53 1.97 -5.93 -4.71
N VAL A 54 1.83 -5.55 -5.98
CA VAL A 54 0.57 -5.01 -6.53
C VAL A 54 -0.61 -5.94 -6.34
N LYS A 55 -0.44 -7.24 -6.61
CA LYS A 55 -1.53 -8.22 -6.52
C LYS A 55 -2.06 -8.35 -5.09
N ASP A 56 -1.16 -8.48 -4.11
CA ASP A 56 -1.55 -8.59 -2.71
C ASP A 56 -2.11 -7.28 -2.16
N THR A 57 -1.54 -6.13 -2.59
CA THR A 57 -2.01 -4.80 -2.16
C THR A 57 -3.45 -4.56 -2.61
N LYS A 58 -3.77 -4.88 -3.86
CA LYS A 58 -5.15 -4.78 -4.40
C LYS A 58 -6.13 -5.62 -3.60
N ARG A 59 -5.83 -6.91 -3.43
CA ARG A 59 -6.67 -7.85 -2.67
C ARG A 59 -6.98 -7.34 -1.26
N ARG A 60 -5.98 -6.77 -0.58
CA ARG A 60 -6.12 -6.23 0.78
C ARG A 60 -6.97 -4.96 0.87
N LEU A 61 -6.98 -4.14 -0.17
CA LEU A 61 -7.81 -2.94 -0.23
C LEU A 61 -9.25 -3.29 -0.60
N GLU A 62 -9.44 -4.17 -1.59
CA GLU A 62 -10.76 -4.65 -2.02
C GLU A 62 -11.52 -5.35 -0.87
N SER A 63 -10.84 -6.20 -0.09
CA SER A 63 -11.46 -6.92 1.04
C SER A 63 -11.88 -6.02 2.22
N ARG A 64 -11.69 -4.70 2.12
CA ARG A 64 -12.05 -3.72 3.15
C ARG A 64 -13.18 -2.80 2.71
N GLU A 65 -13.53 -2.83 1.43
CA GLU A 65 -14.68 -2.12 0.88
C GLU A 65 -15.98 -2.95 1.00
N GLU A 66 -15.87 -4.22 1.40
CA GLU A 66 -16.97 -5.15 1.77
C GLU A 66 -17.33 -5.04 3.26
#